data_AF-A0A225WDP2-F1
#
_entry.id   AF-A0A225WDP2-F1
#
_cell.length_a   1.000
_cell.length_b   1.000
_cell.length_c   1.000
_cell.angle_alpha   90.00
_cell.angle_beta   90.00
_cell.angle_gamma   90.00
#
_symmetry.space_group_name_H-M   'P 1'
#
loop_
_entity.id
_entity.type
_entity.pdbx_description
1 polymer ?
#
loop_
_entity_poly.entity_id
_entity_poly.type
_entity_poly.pdbx_seq_one_letter_code
_entity_poly.pdbx_strand_id
1 'polypeptide(L)'
;MRLHQVLIVVTASMLFTCEALSATAYSDTLETSSGDPTKRLLRTQHTFAEVNDENVDEERKLDAAKMARMSKSGMTAKGYAKKLNIDEILDAALKMSAETRARFMGTHKYQKYIKYFNYLQDKKSGYN
;
A
#
# COMPACT_ATOMS: atom_id res chain seq x y z
N MET A 1 -50.86 -19.64 6.39
CA MET A 1 -50.82 -18.79 5.18
C MET A 1 -50.52 -17.37 5.66
N ARG A 2 -49.43 -16.68 5.31
CA ARG A 2 -48.91 -16.40 3.96
C ARG A 2 -47.40 -16.12 4.05
N LEU A 3 -46.61 -16.80 3.22
CA LEU A 3 -45.22 -16.49 2.94
C LEU A 3 -45.21 -15.38 1.88
N HIS A 4 -44.52 -14.27 2.13
CA HIS A 4 -44.29 -13.24 1.12
C HIS A 4 -42.82 -13.31 0.70
N GLN A 5 -42.63 -14.01 -0.42
CA GLN A 5 -41.43 -14.02 -1.23
C GLN A 5 -41.27 -12.65 -1.88
N VAL A 6 -40.10 -12.03 -1.76
CA VAL A 6 -39.72 -10.90 -2.62
C VAL A 6 -38.30 -11.13 -3.15
N LEU A 7 -38.31 -11.75 -4.33
CA LEU A 7 -37.45 -11.56 -5.51
C LEU A 7 -36.09 -10.85 -5.32
N ILE A 8 -35.01 -11.61 -5.50
CA ILE A 8 -33.65 -11.13 -5.75
C ILE A 8 -33.50 -10.85 -7.24
N VAL A 9 -33.14 -9.62 -7.61
CA VAL A 9 -32.75 -9.25 -8.99
C VAL A 9 -31.25 -8.98 -8.99
N VAL A 10 -30.48 -9.85 -9.65
CA VAL A 10 -29.04 -9.72 -9.88
C VAL A 10 -28.85 -9.29 -11.34
N THR A 11 -28.29 -8.09 -11.55
CA THR A 11 -27.83 -7.66 -12.86
C THR A 11 -26.32 -7.50 -12.83
N ALA A 12 -25.62 -8.45 -13.46
CA ALA A 12 -24.18 -8.41 -13.67
C ALA A 12 -23.86 -7.53 -14.89
N SER A 13 -22.91 -6.62 -14.74
CA SER A 13 -22.29 -5.91 -15.87
C SER A 13 -20.84 -5.61 -15.52
N MET A 14 -19.96 -6.59 -15.76
CA MET A 14 -18.52 -6.35 -15.83
C MET A 14 -18.19 -5.92 -17.26
N LEU A 15 -17.74 -4.67 -17.42
CA LEU A 15 -17.02 -4.24 -18.62
C LEU A 15 -15.56 -4.01 -18.21
N PHE A 16 -14.74 -5.03 -18.46
CA PHE A 16 -13.29 -4.98 -18.34
C PHE A 16 -12.73 -4.70 -19.73
N THR A 17 -12.29 -3.46 -20.00
CA THR A 17 -11.61 -3.10 -21.24
C THR A 17 -10.11 -3.35 -21.06
N CYS A 18 -9.60 -4.43 -21.66
CA CYS A 18 -8.17 -4.65 -21.85
C CYS A 18 -7.65 -3.73 -22.95
N GLU A 19 -6.79 -2.77 -22.61
CA GLU A 19 -5.97 -2.08 -23.59
C GLU A 19 -4.72 -2.93 -23.84
N ALA A 20 -4.65 -3.48 -25.06
CA ALA A 20 -3.63 -4.42 -25.47
C ALA A 20 -2.25 -3.74 -25.60
N LEU A 21 -1.25 -4.41 -25.02
CA LEU A 21 0.17 -4.14 -25.17
C LEU A 21 0.61 -4.47 -26.61
N SER A 22 0.98 -3.46 -27.41
CA SER A 22 1.77 -3.67 -28.63
C SER A 22 3.14 -3.02 -28.46
N ALA A 23 4.11 -3.86 -28.12
CA ALA A 23 5.52 -3.59 -28.34
C ALA A 23 5.83 -3.79 -29.82
N THR A 24 6.34 -2.75 -30.48
CA THR A 24 7.17 -2.89 -31.69
C THR A 24 8.47 -2.16 -31.44
N ALA A 25 9.54 -2.95 -31.42
CA ALA A 25 10.92 -2.54 -31.21
C ALA A 25 11.58 -2.09 -32.52
N TYR A 26 12.64 -1.27 -32.35
CA TYR A 26 13.78 -1.06 -33.26
C TYR A 26 13.51 -0.27 -34.56
N SER A 27 14.34 0.65 -35.06
CA SER A 27 15.52 1.39 -34.58
C SER A 27 15.87 2.44 -35.64
N ASP A 28 16.45 3.55 -35.17
CA ASP A 28 17.56 4.30 -35.79
C ASP A 28 17.40 4.90 -37.19
N THR A 29 17.28 6.24 -37.26
CA THR A 29 18.14 7.08 -38.13
C THR A 29 18.14 8.52 -37.62
N LEU A 30 19.30 8.93 -37.10
CA LEU A 30 19.90 10.28 -37.17
C LEU A 30 19.09 11.36 -37.90
N GLU A 31 18.74 12.45 -37.20
CA GLU A 31 18.93 13.81 -37.72
C GLU A 31 19.39 14.75 -36.58
N THR A 32 20.56 15.33 -36.82
CA THR A 32 21.23 16.35 -36.02
C THR A 32 20.59 17.71 -36.21
N SER A 33 20.21 18.40 -35.14
CA SER A 33 20.22 19.87 -35.12
C SER A 33 20.28 20.43 -33.69
N SER A 34 21.48 20.85 -33.32
CA SER A 34 21.85 22.09 -32.63
C SER A 34 20.84 22.73 -31.64
N GLY A 35 21.20 22.77 -30.35
CA GLY A 35 20.51 23.65 -29.39
C GLY A 35 20.80 23.40 -27.92
N ASP A 36 21.95 23.92 -27.47
CA ASP A 36 22.23 24.35 -26.09
C ASP A 36 22.60 23.32 -24.99
N PRO A 37 23.82 23.39 -24.42
CA PRO A 37 24.15 22.73 -23.17
C PRO A 37 23.63 23.59 -22.00
N THR A 38 23.43 22.98 -20.83
CA THR A 38 23.21 23.66 -19.53
C THR A 38 21.75 23.86 -19.14
N LYS A 39 21.11 22.80 -18.59
CA LYS A 39 20.37 22.86 -17.31
C LYS A 39 20.44 21.52 -16.57
N ARG A 40 21.67 21.07 -16.29
CA ARG A 40 21.94 20.32 -15.07
C ARG A 40 21.72 21.32 -13.95
N LEU A 41 20.72 21.14 -13.09
CA LEU A 41 20.76 21.50 -11.67
C LEU A 41 19.47 21.02 -10.97
N LEU A 42 19.69 20.10 -10.03
CA LEU A 42 18.92 19.88 -8.81
C LEU A 42 17.49 19.38 -8.99
N ARG A 43 17.38 18.09 -9.31
CA ARG A 43 16.34 17.24 -8.74
C ARG A 43 16.47 17.36 -7.22
N THR A 44 15.70 18.26 -6.60
CA THR A 44 15.48 18.23 -5.15
C THR A 44 14.74 16.94 -4.87
N GLN A 45 15.50 15.85 -4.69
CA GLN A 45 15.00 14.77 -3.88
C GLN A 45 14.72 15.43 -2.53
N HIS A 46 13.45 15.66 -2.23
CA HIS A 46 13.04 15.56 -0.84
C HIS A 46 13.40 14.12 -0.46
N THR A 47 14.64 13.96 0.01
CA THR A 47 14.96 12.99 1.03
C THR A 47 13.94 13.29 2.13
N PHE A 48 12.78 12.62 2.05
CA PHE A 48 12.26 12.04 3.27
C PHE A 48 13.49 11.42 3.89
N ALA A 49 13.94 12.01 5.00
CA ALA A 49 15.03 11.46 5.78
C ALA A 49 14.85 9.95 5.68
N GLU A 50 15.85 9.27 5.12
CA GLU A 50 16.09 7.91 5.53
C GLU A 50 15.99 8.01 7.04
N VAL A 51 14.83 7.62 7.57
CA VAL A 51 14.67 7.37 8.98
C VAL A 51 15.66 6.26 9.11
N ASN A 52 16.88 6.67 9.50
CA ASN A 52 18.05 5.83 9.56
C ASN A 52 17.54 4.61 10.28
N ASP A 53 17.38 3.53 9.53
CA ASP A 53 16.76 2.31 10.04
C ASP A 53 17.88 1.64 10.82
N GLU A 54 18.38 2.32 11.85
CA GLU A 54 19.36 1.81 12.82
C GLU A 54 18.73 0.66 13.64
N ASN A 55 17.50 0.27 13.32
CA ASN A 55 16.93 -1.02 13.63
C ASN A 55 16.71 -1.83 12.34
N VAL A 56 17.79 -2.06 11.58
CA VAL A 56 17.99 -3.28 10.78
C VAL A 56 18.04 -4.49 11.73
N ASP A 57 17.02 -4.63 12.58
CA ASP A 57 16.80 -5.80 13.40
C ASP A 57 16.02 -6.78 12.51
N GLU A 58 16.64 -7.93 12.28
CA GLU A 58 16.39 -8.87 11.19
C GLU A 58 15.04 -9.62 11.27
N GLU A 59 14.00 -9.04 11.88
CA GLU A 59 12.63 -9.54 11.80
C GLU A 59 11.96 -9.15 10.46
N ARG A 60 12.44 -9.76 9.37
CA ARG A 60 11.98 -9.53 7.99
C ARG A 60 10.49 -9.78 7.75
N LYS A 61 9.78 -10.50 8.61
CA LYS A 61 8.32 -10.73 8.51
C LYS A 61 7.71 -10.78 9.90
N LEU A 62 6.60 -10.07 10.09
CA LEU A 62 5.80 -10.19 11.31
C LEU A 62 5.22 -11.62 11.41
N ASP A 63 5.71 -12.41 12.35
CA ASP A 63 5.32 -13.81 12.52
C ASP A 63 3.92 -13.97 13.14
N ALA A 64 3.23 -15.08 12.84
CA ALA A 64 1.91 -15.38 13.35
C ALA A 64 1.89 -15.55 14.89
N ALA A 65 2.89 -16.18 15.48
CA ALA A 65 2.97 -16.32 16.93
C ALA A 65 3.13 -14.95 17.61
N LYS A 66 3.90 -14.05 16.98
CA LYS A 66 4.05 -12.66 17.44
C LYS A 66 2.73 -11.89 17.39
N MET A 67 1.99 -11.99 16.29
CA MET A 67 0.66 -11.37 16.17
C MET A 67 -0.32 -11.91 17.21
N ALA A 68 -0.29 -13.22 17.47
CA ALA A 68 -1.13 -13.84 18.49
C ALA A 68 -0.81 -13.32 19.90
N ARG A 69 0.48 -13.19 20.25
CA ARG A 69 0.92 -12.61 21.53
C ARG A 69 0.46 -11.16 21.67
N MET A 70 0.66 -10.35 20.63
CA MET A 70 0.23 -8.95 20.62
C MET A 70 -1.28 -8.81 20.79
N SER A 71 -2.08 -9.63 20.09
CA SER A 71 -3.53 -9.60 20.24
C SER A 71 -3.98 -10.06 21.63
N LYS A 72 -3.33 -11.08 22.21
CA LYS A 72 -3.60 -11.52 23.59
C LYS A 72 -3.25 -10.44 24.62
N SER A 73 -2.21 -9.64 24.37
CA SER A 73 -1.87 -8.50 25.23
C SER A 73 -2.74 -7.25 25.00
N GLY A 74 -3.83 -7.36 24.21
CA GLY A 74 -4.73 -6.24 23.95
C GLY A 74 -4.18 -5.17 22.98
N MET A 75 -3.13 -5.48 22.21
CA MET A 75 -2.57 -4.54 21.23
C MET A 75 -3.58 -4.25 20.12
N THR A 76 -4.07 -3.01 20.06
CA THR A 76 -5.00 -2.56 19.01
C THR A 76 -4.25 -2.24 17.72
N ALA A 77 -4.98 -2.15 16.59
CA ALA A 77 -4.40 -1.71 15.33
C ALA A 77 -3.76 -0.31 15.44
N LYS A 78 -4.44 0.63 16.12
CA LYS A 78 -3.92 1.98 16.39
C LYS A 78 -2.66 1.95 17.27
N GLY A 79 -2.65 1.12 18.31
CA GLY A 79 -1.47 0.93 19.16
C GLY A 79 -0.28 0.37 18.39
N TYR A 80 -0.53 -0.54 17.44
CA TYR A 80 0.52 -1.08 16.60
C TYR A 80 1.03 -0.08 15.54
N ALA A 81 0.15 0.74 14.96
CA ALA A 81 0.55 1.84 14.08
C ALA A 81 1.48 2.83 14.78
N LYS A 82 1.14 3.20 16.03
CA LYS A 82 2.01 4.02 16.89
C LYS A 82 3.37 3.37 17.14
N LYS A 83 3.38 2.07 17.46
CA LYS A 83 4.62 1.30 17.65
C LYS A 83 5.52 1.30 16.40
N LEU A 84 4.92 1.38 15.22
CA LEU A 84 5.62 1.45 13.94
C LEU A 84 5.97 2.89 13.51
N ASN A 85 5.54 3.91 14.27
CA ASN A 85 5.65 5.33 13.93
C ASN A 85 5.04 5.66 12.56
N ILE A 86 3.85 5.12 12.27
CA ILE A 86 3.12 5.38 11.02
C ILE A 86 1.71 5.91 11.26
N ASP A 87 1.31 6.16 12.50
CA ASP A 87 -0.05 6.59 12.82
C ASP A 87 -0.38 7.96 12.23
N GLU A 88 0.53 8.93 12.34
CA GLU A 88 0.35 10.24 11.70
C GLU A 88 0.31 10.14 10.16
N ILE A 89 1.13 9.24 9.60
CA ILE A 89 1.20 9.02 8.15
C ILE A 89 -0.09 8.35 7.66
N LEU A 90 -0.66 7.42 8.41
CA LEU A 90 -1.95 6.79 8.11
C LEU A 90 -3.09 7.83 8.08
N ASP A 91 -3.12 8.73 9.06
CA ASP A 91 -4.13 9.79 9.13
C ASP A 91 -3.96 10.79 7.97
N ALA A 92 -2.71 11.10 7.59
CA ALA A 92 -2.39 11.96 6.46
C ALA A 92 -2.59 11.29 5.10
N ALA A 93 -2.56 9.95 5.01
CA ALA A 93 -2.57 9.21 3.74
C ALA A 93 -3.76 9.56 2.85
N LEU A 94 -4.92 9.89 3.44
CA LEU A 94 -6.12 10.30 2.72
C LEU A 94 -5.94 11.61 1.92
N LYS A 95 -5.06 12.50 2.40
CA LYS A 95 -4.76 13.81 1.81
C LYS A 95 -3.53 13.77 0.88
N MET A 96 -2.79 12.66 0.87
CA MET A 96 -1.63 12.48 0.00
C MET A 96 -2.03 12.28 -1.46
N SER A 97 -1.14 12.70 -2.37
CA SER A 97 -1.22 12.32 -3.79
C SER A 97 -1.20 10.79 -3.95
N ALA A 98 -1.75 10.31 -5.07
CA ALA A 98 -1.78 8.88 -5.37
C ALA A 98 -0.38 8.25 -5.35
N GLU A 99 0.62 8.94 -5.90
CA GLU A 99 2.01 8.47 -5.93
C GLU A 99 2.62 8.34 -4.53
N THR A 100 2.49 9.39 -3.69
CA THR A 100 3.03 9.37 -2.33
C THR A 100 2.34 8.30 -1.49
N ARG A 101 1.03 8.13 -1.66
CA ARG A 101 0.26 7.07 -1.02
C ARG A 101 0.74 5.68 -1.45
N ALA A 102 0.98 5.46 -2.74
CA ALA A 102 1.50 4.19 -3.25
C ALA A 102 2.88 3.87 -2.68
N ARG A 103 3.78 4.87 -2.59
CA ARG A 103 5.09 4.71 -1.94
C ARG A 103 4.96 4.32 -0.48
N PHE A 104 4.08 5.00 0.27
CA PHE A 104 3.82 4.66 1.67
C PHE A 104 3.28 3.23 1.83
N MET A 105 2.33 2.83 0.99
CA MET A 105 1.78 1.46 0.98
C MET A 105 2.83 0.39 0.62
N GLY A 106 3.87 0.77 -0.13
CA GLY A 106 5.01 -0.09 -0.43
C GLY A 106 6.01 -0.27 0.73
N THR A 107 5.90 0.51 1.81
CA THR A 107 6.85 0.43 2.94
C THR A 107 6.65 -0.83 3.77
N HIS A 108 7.75 -1.39 4.31
CA HIS A 108 7.69 -2.57 5.19
C HIS A 108 6.83 -2.34 6.44
N LYS A 109 6.86 -1.11 6.98
CA LYS A 109 6.06 -0.71 8.15
C LYS A 109 4.56 -0.80 7.84
N TYR A 110 4.12 -0.27 6.70
CA TYR A 110 2.72 -0.41 6.28
C TYR A 110 2.34 -1.87 6.07
N GLN A 111 3.20 -2.67 5.45
CA GLN A 111 2.97 -4.10 5.23
C GLN A 111 2.85 -4.89 6.54
N LYS A 112 3.67 -4.58 7.56
CA LYS A 112 3.53 -5.13 8.91
C LYS A 112 2.19 -4.74 9.54
N TYR A 113 1.81 -3.46 9.42
CA TYR A 113 0.55 -2.95 9.94
C TYR A 113 -0.67 -3.64 9.32
N ILE A 114 -0.74 -3.72 7.98
CA ILE A 114 -1.89 -4.30 7.29
C ILE A 114 -2.01 -5.80 7.59
N LYS A 115 -0.88 -6.51 7.73
CA LYS A 115 -0.87 -7.91 8.13
C LYS A 115 -1.47 -8.11 9.53
N TYR A 116 -1.08 -7.27 10.49
CA TYR A 116 -1.64 -7.33 11.84
C TYR A 116 -3.10 -6.91 11.89
N PHE A 117 -3.47 -5.87 11.13
CA PHE A 117 -4.85 -5.41 11.01
C PHE A 117 -5.77 -6.53 10.50
N ASN A 118 -5.39 -7.21 9.42
CA ASN A 118 -6.15 -8.33 8.87
C ASN A 118 -6.24 -9.49 9.88
N TYR A 119 -5.15 -9.81 10.58
CA TYR A 119 -5.16 -10.81 11.65
C TYR A 119 -6.20 -10.51 12.75
N LEU A 120 -6.35 -9.23 13.14
CA LEU A 120 -7.37 -8.82 14.12
C LEU A 120 -8.80 -8.96 13.55
N GLN A 121 -9.00 -8.67 12.28
CA GLN A 121 -10.29 -8.77 11.60
C GLN A 121 -10.74 -10.23 11.44
N ASP A 122 -9.84 -11.10 10.99
CA ASP A 122 -10.08 -12.54 10.85
C ASP A 122 -10.46 -13.16 12.19
N LYS A 123 -9.71 -12.81 13.24
CA LYS A 123 -10.01 -13.24 14.60
C LYS A 123 -11.39 -12.78 15.05
N LYS A 124 -11.80 -11.55 14.75
CA LYS A 124 -13.14 -11.04 15.11
C LYS A 124 -14.25 -11.76 14.33
N SER A 125 -14.01 -12.09 13.06
CA SER A 125 -14.98 -12.78 12.20
C SER A 125 -15.22 -14.23 12.62
N GLY A 126 -14.17 -14.94 13.07
CA GLY A 126 -14.23 -16.34 13.50
C GLY A 126 -14.92 -16.62 14.85
N TYR A 127 -15.47 -15.59 15.50
CA TYR A 127 -16.28 -15.73 16.73
C TYR A 127 -17.79 -15.46 16.48
N ASN A 128 -18.25 -15.42 15.23
CA ASN A 128 -19.69 -15.43 14.90
C ASN A 128 -20.23 -16.85 14.73
#